data_AF-A0A5J5ILJ4-F1
#
_entry.id   AF-A0A5J5ILJ4-F1
#
_cell.length_a   1.000
_cell.length_b   1.000
_cell.length_c   1.000
_cell.angle_alpha   90.00
_cell.angle_beta   90.00
_cell.angle_gamma   90.00
#
_symmetry.space_group_name_H-M   'P 1'
#
loop_
_entity.id
_entity.type
_entity.pdbx_description
1 polymer ?
#
loop_
_entity_poly.entity_id
_entity_poly.type
_entity_poly.pdbx_seq_one_letter_code
_entity_poly.pdbx_strand_id
1 'polypeptide(L)'
;MKPGKLPWANDLRAFATIGVIVLHVAATVSLQYPAIPKSYFFTSVFFDSAMRWCVPVFIMLSGSFALEHYDGRMGNFFRKMFLRIILPFLFWSVVYLFFFSWNDLMDPHKTVAQLFSFILKQLLSGTASHMWYVYIIVCLYLTFPFISKWTRAAVEKEYIYFLSIWVILLFLNPYLDHYDTSFDFSYFSGYLGYLILGNYLFKAPRKINGVWLIVFFAAAFLYTALRTYFISISGNENNEVFMDNLSLNVLLMAFCMYLFFKNEQYFVRPLLRKVIDLICEHSYGIYLSHLLILNIFLWCGLSFVFIHPLLSIPIITFATVGISCTLIVLMKKIPLVKSLAG
;
A
#
# COMPACT_ATOMS: atom_id res chain seq x y z
N MET A 1 -11.75 -9.72 -20.12
CA MET A 1 -13.14 -9.47 -19.63
C MET A 1 -13.17 -8.10 -18.94
N LYS A 2 -14.29 -7.35 -18.93
CA LYS A 2 -14.32 -5.99 -18.32
C LYS A 2 -14.23 -6.08 -16.77
N PRO A 3 -13.53 -5.14 -16.09
CA PRO A 3 -13.27 -5.16 -14.64
C PRO A 3 -14.50 -5.14 -13.71
N GLY A 4 -15.73 -5.05 -14.21
CA GLY A 4 -16.96 -5.08 -13.40
C GLY A 4 -17.50 -6.48 -13.08
N LYS A 5 -16.76 -7.57 -13.35
CA LYS A 5 -17.28 -8.96 -13.23
C LYS A 5 -16.81 -9.75 -12.00
N LEU A 6 -15.99 -9.17 -11.12
CA LEU A 6 -15.46 -9.87 -9.95
C LEU A 6 -15.63 -9.03 -8.68
N PRO A 7 -16.81 -9.13 -8.02
CA PRO A 7 -17.14 -8.34 -6.82
C PRO A 7 -16.05 -8.40 -5.74
N TRP A 8 -15.46 -9.58 -5.51
CA TRP A 8 -14.42 -9.78 -4.50
C TRP A 8 -13.19 -8.90 -4.68
N ALA A 9 -12.81 -8.58 -5.94
CA ALA A 9 -11.63 -7.78 -6.21
C ALA A 9 -11.87 -6.30 -5.91
N ASN A 10 -13.11 -5.82 -6.13
CA ASN A 10 -13.52 -4.48 -5.73
C ASN A 10 -13.56 -4.37 -4.21
N ASP A 11 -14.11 -5.39 -3.56
CA ASP A 11 -14.20 -5.44 -2.10
C ASP A 11 -12.78 -5.42 -1.51
N LEU A 12 -11.91 -6.34 -1.95
CA LEU A 12 -10.52 -6.39 -1.49
C LEU A 12 -9.77 -5.07 -1.71
N ARG A 13 -9.97 -4.41 -2.86
CA ARG A 13 -9.37 -3.11 -3.15
C ARG A 13 -9.86 -2.02 -2.19
N ALA A 14 -11.18 -1.94 -1.96
CA ALA A 14 -11.77 -0.95 -1.07
C ALA A 14 -11.29 -1.15 0.39
N PHE A 15 -11.28 -2.38 0.87
CA PHE A 15 -10.77 -2.71 2.21
C PHE A 15 -9.27 -2.42 2.34
N ALA A 16 -8.47 -2.72 1.32
CA ALA A 16 -7.05 -2.36 1.31
C ALA A 16 -6.86 -0.82 1.32
N THR A 17 -7.70 -0.06 0.63
CA THR A 17 -7.64 1.42 0.68
C THR A 17 -7.93 1.95 2.08
N ILE A 18 -8.97 1.42 2.73
CA ILE A 18 -9.30 1.79 4.11
C ILE A 18 -8.14 1.40 5.04
N GLY A 19 -7.59 0.19 4.89
CA GLY A 19 -6.51 -0.30 5.73
C GLY A 19 -5.21 0.50 5.60
N VAL A 20 -4.88 1.00 4.40
CA VAL A 20 -3.76 1.96 4.23
C VAL A 20 -3.97 3.25 5.03
N ILE A 21 -5.21 3.72 5.14
CA ILE A 21 -5.50 4.90 5.96
C ILE A 21 -5.42 4.55 7.44
N VAL A 22 -5.96 3.40 7.86
CA VAL A 22 -5.86 2.91 9.25
C VAL A 22 -4.41 2.82 9.71
N LEU A 23 -3.52 2.19 8.93
CA LEU A 23 -2.11 2.08 9.31
C LEU A 23 -1.44 3.46 9.38
N HIS A 24 -1.76 4.40 8.49
CA HIS A 24 -1.17 5.73 8.55
C HIS A 24 -1.69 6.55 9.74
N VAL A 25 -2.97 6.44 10.08
CA VAL A 25 -3.52 7.04 11.31
C VAL A 25 -2.86 6.42 12.54
N ALA A 26 -2.71 5.10 12.59
CA ALA A 26 -2.02 4.41 13.67
C ALA A 26 -0.54 4.84 13.76
N ALA A 27 0.15 5.01 12.62
CA ALA A 27 1.53 5.48 12.56
C ALA A 27 1.70 6.88 13.17
N THR A 28 0.73 7.79 13.01
CA THR A 28 0.78 9.11 13.67
C THR A 28 0.82 9.03 15.20
N VAL A 29 0.33 7.92 15.77
CA VAL A 29 0.38 7.62 17.20
C VAL A 29 1.67 6.85 17.55
N SER A 30 2.00 5.77 16.82
CA SER A 30 3.18 4.94 17.14
C SER A 30 4.50 5.71 17.04
N LEU A 31 4.62 6.64 16.09
CA LEU A 31 5.80 7.49 15.92
C LEU A 31 6.07 8.43 17.10
N GLN A 32 5.12 8.56 18.05
CA GLN A 32 5.31 9.36 19.26
C GLN A 32 5.86 8.57 20.44
N TYR A 33 6.03 7.24 20.31
CA TYR A 33 6.68 6.46 21.35
C TYR A 33 8.18 6.79 21.41
N PRO A 34 8.79 6.98 22.60
CA PRO A 34 8.30 6.67 23.95
C PRO A 34 7.60 7.81 24.71
N ALA A 35 7.26 8.94 24.05
CA ALA A 35 6.61 10.09 24.70
C ALA A 35 5.11 9.88 25.03
N ILE A 36 4.52 8.75 24.62
CA ILE A 36 3.11 8.41 24.88
C ILE A 36 2.95 7.18 25.79
N PRO A 37 1.78 6.99 26.45
CA PRO A 37 1.51 5.81 27.25
C PRO A 37 1.70 4.50 26.47
N LYS A 38 2.25 3.47 27.13
CA LYS A 38 2.44 2.13 26.52
C LYS A 38 1.14 1.52 26.00
N SER A 39 0.00 1.80 26.63
CA SER A 39 -1.32 1.36 26.17
C SER A 39 -1.73 2.02 24.84
N TYR A 40 -1.38 3.30 24.64
CA TYR A 40 -1.66 4.04 23.41
C TYR A 40 -0.79 3.49 22.28
N PHE A 41 0.50 3.26 22.58
CA PHE A 41 1.43 2.63 21.66
C PHE A 41 1.02 1.20 21.29
N PHE A 42 0.61 0.38 22.26
CA PHE A 42 0.09 -0.97 21.98
C PHE A 42 -1.12 -0.92 21.05
N THR A 43 -2.04 0.01 21.29
CA THR A 43 -3.25 0.16 20.47
C THR A 43 -2.88 0.56 19.03
N SER A 44 -1.94 1.49 18.84
CA SER A 44 -1.50 1.86 17.50
C SER A 44 -0.79 0.72 16.79
N VAL A 45 0.14 0.03 17.46
CA VAL A 45 0.83 -1.16 16.93
C VAL A 45 -0.18 -2.26 16.53
N PHE A 46 -1.24 -2.46 17.32
CA PHE A 46 -2.30 -3.42 17.00
C PHE A 46 -3.01 -3.06 15.69
N PHE A 47 -3.51 -1.82 15.55
CA PHE A 47 -4.20 -1.38 14.34
C PHE A 47 -3.30 -1.39 13.12
N ASP A 48 -2.06 -0.94 13.29
CA ASP A 48 -1.06 -0.88 12.22
C ASP A 48 -0.73 -2.29 11.72
N SER A 49 -0.34 -3.18 12.63
CA SER A 49 -0.01 -4.59 12.30
C SER A 49 -1.15 -5.28 11.59
N ALA A 50 -2.41 -5.05 12.01
CA ALA A 50 -3.59 -5.66 11.42
C ALA A 50 -3.81 -5.27 9.95
N MET A 51 -3.20 -4.18 9.48
CA MET A 51 -3.39 -3.60 8.15
C MET A 51 -2.16 -3.69 7.24
N ARG A 52 -1.04 -4.29 7.72
CA ARG A 52 0.19 -4.41 6.91
C ARG A 52 0.02 -5.20 5.61
N TRP A 53 -1.01 -6.03 5.50
CA TRP A 53 -1.36 -6.75 4.27
C TRP A 53 -1.86 -5.86 3.12
N CYS A 54 -2.30 -4.63 3.40
CA CYS A 54 -3.03 -3.81 2.42
C CYS A 54 -2.17 -3.39 1.22
N VAL A 55 -0.92 -2.98 1.44
CA VAL A 55 -0.02 -2.55 0.36
C VAL A 55 0.36 -3.72 -0.57
N PRO A 56 0.84 -4.87 -0.06
CA PRO A 56 1.12 -6.03 -0.92
C PRO A 56 -0.07 -6.50 -1.74
N VAL A 57 -1.28 -6.44 -1.18
CA VAL A 57 -2.51 -6.83 -1.89
C VAL A 57 -2.76 -5.97 -3.13
N PHE A 58 -2.45 -4.66 -3.12
CA PHE A 58 -2.56 -3.85 -4.36
C PHE A 58 -1.63 -4.34 -5.47
N ILE A 59 -0.45 -4.83 -5.11
CA ILE A 59 0.52 -5.40 -6.05
C ILE A 59 0.00 -6.75 -6.56
N MET A 60 -0.53 -7.60 -5.68
CA MET A 60 -1.16 -8.88 -6.06
C MET A 60 -2.35 -8.67 -7.01
N LEU A 61 -3.21 -7.68 -6.74
CA LEU A 61 -4.31 -7.29 -7.62
C LEU A 61 -3.77 -6.83 -8.98
N SER A 62 -2.66 -6.09 -9.03
CA SER A 62 -2.03 -5.69 -10.28
C SER A 62 -1.52 -6.88 -11.08
N GLY A 63 -0.96 -7.90 -10.42
CA GLY A 63 -0.55 -9.16 -11.07
C GLY A 63 -1.74 -10.00 -11.56
N SER A 64 -2.85 -9.97 -10.83
CA SER A 64 -4.08 -10.70 -11.18
C SER A 64 -4.78 -10.09 -12.40
N PHE A 65 -4.79 -8.75 -12.49
CA PHE A 65 -5.62 -8.04 -13.45
C PHE A 65 -4.81 -7.27 -14.49
N ALA A 66 -3.90 -6.39 -14.08
CA ALA A 66 -3.18 -5.53 -15.02
C ALA A 66 -2.18 -6.34 -15.86
N LEU A 67 -1.42 -7.24 -15.24
CA LEU A 67 -0.47 -8.11 -15.92
C LEU A 67 -1.17 -9.08 -16.88
N GLU A 68 -2.25 -9.72 -16.41
CA GLU A 68 -3.00 -10.71 -17.20
C GLU A 68 -3.63 -10.07 -18.46
N HIS A 69 -4.12 -8.84 -18.34
CA HIS A 69 -4.77 -8.09 -19.43
C HIS A 69 -3.81 -7.29 -20.32
N TYR A 70 -2.49 -7.41 -20.14
CA TYR A 70 -1.51 -6.74 -20.99
C TYR A 70 -1.62 -7.23 -22.45
N ASP A 71 -2.04 -6.38 -23.39
CA ASP A 71 -2.37 -6.78 -24.76
C ASP A 71 -1.16 -6.97 -25.69
N GLY A 72 0.07 -6.88 -25.17
CA GLY A 72 1.31 -6.95 -25.95
C GLY A 72 1.74 -5.63 -26.57
N ARG A 73 0.89 -4.58 -26.54
CA ARG A 73 1.16 -3.29 -27.20
C ARG A 73 1.77 -2.30 -26.21
N MET A 74 3.10 -2.31 -26.12
CA MET A 74 3.88 -1.47 -25.19
C MET A 74 3.46 0.01 -25.20
N GLY A 75 3.37 0.64 -26.38
CA GLY A 75 3.04 2.07 -26.48
C GLY A 75 1.68 2.43 -25.87
N ASN A 76 0.65 1.62 -26.10
CA ASN A 76 -0.67 1.84 -25.52
C ASN A 76 -0.69 1.60 -24.01
N PHE A 77 0.03 0.59 -23.54
CA PHE A 77 0.15 0.28 -22.12
C PHE A 77 0.85 1.42 -21.37
N PHE A 78 2.03 1.85 -21.82
CA PHE A 78 2.79 2.91 -21.16
C PHE A 78 2.10 4.26 -21.24
N ARG A 79 1.38 4.57 -22.33
CA ARG A 79 0.52 5.76 -22.39
C ARG A 79 -0.58 5.73 -21.32
N LYS A 80 -1.26 4.59 -21.15
CA LYS A 80 -2.30 4.43 -20.12
C LYS A 80 -1.72 4.52 -18.72
N MET A 81 -0.58 3.87 -18.47
CA MET A 81 0.17 3.95 -17.22
C MET A 81 0.53 5.40 -16.90
N PHE A 82 1.12 6.12 -17.86
CA PHE A 82 1.50 7.52 -17.68
C PHE A 82 0.29 8.38 -17.30
N LEU A 83 -0.80 8.30 -18.08
CA LEU A 83 -1.98 9.12 -17.87
C LEU A 83 -2.75 8.80 -16.58
N ARG A 84 -2.72 7.54 -16.12
CA ARG A 84 -3.51 7.09 -14.96
C ARG A 84 -2.72 6.98 -13.66
N ILE A 85 -1.39 6.88 -13.73
CA ILE A 85 -0.53 6.68 -12.55
C ILE A 85 0.42 7.86 -12.41
N ILE A 86 1.30 8.07 -13.38
CA ILE A 86 2.38 9.06 -13.29
C ILE A 86 1.82 10.48 -13.25
N LEU A 87 0.86 10.82 -14.12
CA LEU A 87 0.33 12.17 -14.20
C LEU A 87 -0.39 12.61 -12.89
N PRO A 88 -1.33 11.84 -12.32
CA PRO A 88 -1.86 12.14 -10.98
C PRO A 88 -0.79 12.21 -9.90
N PHE A 89 0.19 11.29 -9.93
CA PHE A 89 1.28 11.25 -8.97
C PHE A 89 2.13 12.54 -8.99
N LEU A 90 2.49 13.03 -10.18
CA LEU A 90 3.23 14.28 -10.32
C LEU A 90 2.42 15.48 -9.83
N PHE A 91 1.12 15.52 -10.16
CA PHE A 91 0.22 16.56 -9.64
C PHE A 91 0.20 16.58 -8.11
N TRP A 92 -0.07 15.44 -7.47
CA TRP A 92 -0.10 15.35 -6.02
C TRP A 92 1.29 15.61 -5.40
N SER A 93 2.36 15.21 -6.06
CA SER A 93 3.73 15.53 -5.61
C SER A 93 3.99 17.03 -5.56
N VAL A 94 3.50 17.78 -6.55
CA VAL A 94 3.56 19.25 -6.53
C VAL A 94 2.71 19.80 -5.38
N VAL A 95 1.51 19.26 -5.14
CA VAL A 95 0.68 19.67 -3.99
C VAL A 95 1.42 19.45 -2.67
N TYR A 96 2.07 18.30 -2.47
CA TYR A 96 2.83 18.02 -1.26
C TYR A 96 4.09 18.87 -1.11
N LEU A 97 4.78 19.18 -2.22
CA LEU A 97 5.90 20.13 -2.22
C LEU A 97 5.47 21.50 -1.68
N PHE A 98 4.36 22.04 -2.17
CA PHE A 98 3.84 23.31 -1.66
C PHE A 98 3.38 23.19 -0.20
N PHE A 99 2.78 22.07 0.17
CA PHE A 99 2.25 21.88 1.52
C PHE A 99 3.34 21.73 2.60
N PHE A 100 4.40 20.95 2.34
CA PHE A 100 5.45 20.67 3.34
C PHE A 100 6.68 21.56 3.21
N SER A 101 6.94 22.13 2.03
CA SER A 101 8.20 22.83 1.74
C SER A 101 7.99 24.27 1.27
N TRP A 102 6.88 24.91 1.66
CA TRP A 102 6.57 26.29 1.27
C TRP A 102 7.72 27.26 1.53
N ASN A 103 8.26 27.25 2.76
CA ASN A 103 9.35 28.14 3.16
C ASN A 103 10.62 27.89 2.33
N ASP A 104 10.92 26.62 2.03
CA ASP A 104 12.05 26.24 1.20
C ASP A 104 11.88 26.65 -0.27
N LEU A 105 10.65 26.66 -0.78
CA LEU A 105 10.32 27.06 -2.15
C LEU A 105 10.35 28.59 -2.32
N MET A 106 10.01 29.33 -1.26
CA MET A 106 9.94 30.79 -1.24
C MET A 106 11.18 31.45 -0.64
N ASP A 107 12.25 30.68 -0.38
CA ASP A 107 13.50 31.20 0.16
C ASP A 107 14.17 32.14 -0.84
N PRO A 108 14.24 33.46 -0.56
CA PRO A 108 14.81 34.45 -1.48
C PRO A 108 16.32 34.30 -1.63
N HIS A 109 16.98 33.52 -0.78
CA HIS A 109 18.42 33.28 -0.81
C HIS A 109 18.81 32.09 -1.70
N LYS A 110 17.85 31.29 -2.19
CA LYS A 110 18.14 30.17 -3.10
C LYS A 110 18.28 30.66 -4.54
N THR A 111 19.38 30.26 -5.16
CA THR A 111 19.56 30.38 -6.62
C THR A 111 18.57 29.46 -7.36
N VAL A 112 18.31 29.75 -8.63
CA VAL A 112 17.47 28.90 -9.51
C VAL A 112 17.99 27.46 -9.56
N ALA A 113 19.31 27.27 -9.59
CA ALA A 113 19.93 25.94 -9.61
C ALA A 113 19.69 25.15 -8.31
N GLN A 114 19.76 25.83 -7.15
CA GLN A 114 19.46 25.22 -5.85
C GLN A 114 17.98 24.88 -5.69
N LEU A 115 17.09 25.74 -6.19
CA LEU A 115 15.65 25.47 -6.19
C LEU A 115 15.33 24.27 -7.10
N PHE A 116 15.90 24.22 -8.29
CA PHE A 116 15.71 23.10 -9.21
C PHE A 116 16.24 21.78 -8.61
N SER A 117 17.44 21.79 -8.02
CA SER A 117 18.01 20.58 -7.39
C SER A 117 17.20 20.13 -6.18
N PHE A 118 16.65 21.07 -5.40
CA PHE A 118 15.73 20.77 -4.30
C PHE A 118 14.45 20.09 -4.80
N ILE A 119 13.77 20.67 -5.79
CA ILE A 119 12.55 20.11 -6.37
C ILE A 119 12.82 18.73 -6.97
N LEU A 120 13.91 18.58 -7.72
CA LEU A 120 14.28 17.30 -8.33
C LEU A 120 14.57 16.25 -7.25
N LYS A 121 15.30 16.60 -6.19
CA LYS A 121 15.57 15.70 -5.07
C LYS A 121 14.27 15.21 -4.45
N GLN A 122 13.34 16.11 -4.14
CA GLN A 122 12.05 15.76 -3.54
C GLN A 122 11.18 14.89 -4.45
N LEU A 123 11.18 15.15 -5.76
CA LEU A 123 10.46 14.32 -6.75
C LEU A 123 11.08 12.93 -6.92
N LEU A 124 12.38 12.76 -6.65
CA LEU A 124 13.05 11.47 -6.73
C LEU A 124 13.00 10.69 -5.41
N SER A 125 13.04 11.38 -4.27
CA SER A 125 13.00 10.76 -2.94
C SER A 125 11.58 10.52 -2.39
N GLY A 126 10.57 11.09 -3.04
CA GLY A 126 9.19 11.10 -2.56
C GLY A 126 8.89 12.37 -1.76
N THR A 127 7.91 13.14 -2.25
CA THR A 127 7.46 14.42 -1.66
C THR A 127 6.62 14.23 -0.39
N ALA A 128 6.14 13.01 -0.15
CA ALA A 128 5.47 12.58 1.06
C ALA A 128 5.79 11.12 1.33
N SER A 129 5.87 10.72 2.61
CA SER A 129 6.36 9.40 3.02
C SER A 129 5.66 8.25 2.30
N HIS A 130 4.33 8.26 2.19
CA HIS A 130 3.54 7.23 1.52
C HIS A 130 3.82 7.07 0.02
N MET A 131 4.35 8.08 -0.68
CA MET A 131 4.47 8.08 -2.15
C MET A 131 5.38 6.99 -2.73
N TRP A 132 6.23 6.37 -1.89
CA TRP A 132 7.14 5.29 -2.27
C TRP A 132 6.48 4.19 -3.11
N TYR A 133 5.22 3.82 -2.80
CA TYR A 133 4.51 2.76 -3.51
C TYR A 133 4.29 3.06 -4.99
N VAL A 134 4.15 4.34 -5.38
CA VAL A 134 3.99 4.71 -6.79
C VAL A 134 5.27 4.44 -7.59
N TYR A 135 6.44 4.67 -6.99
CA TYR A 135 7.71 4.32 -7.63
C TYR A 135 7.80 2.81 -7.88
N ILE A 136 7.42 2.01 -6.88
CA ILE A 136 7.44 0.54 -7.00
C ILE A 136 6.49 0.07 -8.10
N ILE A 137 5.25 0.55 -8.13
CA ILE A 137 4.29 0.09 -9.14
C ILE A 137 4.72 0.50 -10.56
N VAL A 138 5.33 1.67 -10.73
CA VAL A 138 5.91 2.10 -12.01
C VAL A 138 7.04 1.15 -12.42
N CYS A 139 7.98 0.85 -11.53
CA CYS A 139 9.06 -0.11 -11.79
C CYS A 139 8.52 -1.50 -12.16
N LEU A 140 7.53 -2.00 -11.44
CA LEU A 140 6.89 -3.27 -11.75
C LEU A 140 6.22 -3.23 -13.14
N TYR A 141 5.55 -2.13 -13.49
CA TYR A 141 4.87 -2.01 -14.79
C TYR A 141 5.85 -1.97 -15.96
N LEU A 142 7.06 -1.44 -15.77
CA LEU A 142 8.13 -1.51 -16.78
C LEU A 142 8.52 -2.97 -17.10
N THR A 143 8.36 -3.90 -16.16
CA THR A 143 8.66 -5.33 -16.37
C THR A 143 7.55 -6.09 -17.12
N PHE A 144 6.34 -5.52 -17.24
CA PHE A 144 5.17 -6.23 -17.79
C PHE A 144 5.39 -6.82 -19.19
N PRO A 145 6.07 -6.15 -20.15
CA PRO A 145 6.28 -6.73 -21.47
C PRO A 145 7.07 -8.05 -21.47
N PHE A 146 7.86 -8.31 -20.44
CA PHE A 146 8.64 -9.53 -20.26
C PHE A 146 7.86 -10.53 -19.40
N ILE A 147 7.44 -10.10 -18.21
CA ILE A 147 6.78 -10.96 -17.22
C ILE A 147 5.43 -11.49 -17.73
N SER A 148 4.69 -10.70 -18.52
CA SER A 148 3.42 -11.16 -19.11
C SER A 148 3.60 -12.31 -20.09
N LYS A 149 4.70 -12.34 -20.86
CA LYS A 149 5.00 -13.43 -21.80
C LYS A 149 5.32 -14.70 -21.03
N TRP A 150 6.18 -14.59 -20.01
CA TRP A 150 6.53 -15.71 -19.14
C TRP A 150 5.30 -16.26 -18.42
N THR A 151 4.56 -15.44 -17.67
CA THR A 151 3.37 -15.88 -16.91
C THR A 151 2.24 -16.47 -17.75
N ARG A 152 2.17 -16.18 -19.05
CA ARG A 152 1.20 -16.82 -19.97
C ARG A 152 1.62 -18.21 -20.42
N ALA A 153 2.91 -18.44 -20.57
CA ALA A 153 3.47 -19.72 -20.99
C ALA A 153 3.85 -20.62 -19.79
N ALA A 154 4.00 -20.02 -18.60
CA ALA A 154 4.56 -20.69 -17.45
C ALA A 154 3.66 -21.83 -16.94
N VAL A 155 4.30 -22.96 -16.63
CA VAL A 155 3.64 -24.09 -15.97
C VAL A 155 3.67 -23.95 -14.45
N GLU A 156 2.79 -24.66 -13.74
CA GLU A 156 2.67 -24.57 -12.26
C GLU A 156 4.03 -24.78 -11.55
N LYS A 157 4.87 -25.69 -12.04
CA LYS A 157 6.20 -25.97 -11.46
C LYS A 157 7.13 -24.75 -11.50
N GLU A 158 7.07 -23.94 -12.54
CA GLU A 158 7.92 -22.74 -12.69
C GLU A 158 7.48 -21.62 -11.74
N TYR A 159 6.16 -21.47 -11.56
CA TYR A 159 5.61 -20.59 -10.54
C TYR A 159 6.06 -21.00 -9.13
N ILE A 160 5.91 -22.29 -8.80
CA ILE A 160 6.30 -22.81 -7.49
C ILE A 160 7.80 -22.62 -7.27
N TYR A 161 8.64 -22.89 -8.28
CA TYR A 161 10.09 -22.68 -8.18
C TYR A 161 10.43 -21.22 -7.87
N PHE A 162 9.91 -20.28 -8.67
CA PHE A 162 10.16 -18.85 -8.46
C PHE A 162 9.67 -18.38 -7.09
N LEU A 163 8.43 -18.72 -6.72
CA LEU A 163 7.84 -18.31 -5.44
C LEU A 163 8.55 -18.96 -4.24
N SER A 164 9.05 -20.18 -4.38
CA SER A 164 9.81 -20.85 -3.31
C SER A 164 11.14 -20.13 -3.05
N ILE A 165 11.87 -19.80 -4.12
CA ILE A 165 13.11 -19.01 -3.99
C ILE A 165 12.80 -17.66 -3.35
N TRP A 166 11.77 -16.97 -3.84
CA TRP A 166 11.37 -15.68 -3.28
C TRP A 166 11.07 -15.77 -1.78
N VAL A 167 10.24 -16.72 -1.35
CA VAL A 167 9.90 -16.92 0.07
C VAL A 167 11.12 -17.26 0.92
N ILE A 168 12.00 -18.13 0.43
CA ILE A 168 13.27 -18.45 1.11
C ILE A 168 14.10 -17.18 1.29
N LEU A 169 14.19 -16.34 0.26
CA LEU A 169 14.95 -15.09 0.34
C LEU A 169 14.30 -14.07 1.27
N LEU A 170 12.96 -13.94 1.32
CA LEU A 170 12.30 -13.07 2.32
C LEU A 170 12.63 -13.50 3.75
N PHE A 171 12.77 -14.81 3.99
CA PHE A 171 13.16 -15.34 5.30
C PHE A 171 14.64 -15.09 5.60
N LEU A 172 15.53 -15.28 4.62
CA LEU A 172 16.98 -15.17 4.81
C LEU A 172 17.49 -13.73 4.81
N ASN A 173 16.87 -12.81 4.07
CA ASN A 173 17.38 -11.46 3.84
C ASN A 173 17.76 -10.71 5.14
N PRO A 174 16.91 -10.68 6.19
CA PRO A 174 17.27 -10.03 7.45
C PRO A 174 18.52 -10.61 8.14
N TYR A 175 18.83 -11.88 7.90
CA TYR A 175 20.03 -12.53 8.43
C TYR A 175 21.24 -12.28 7.53
N LEU A 176 21.06 -12.29 6.21
CA LEU A 176 22.15 -12.08 5.25
C LEU A 176 22.70 -10.66 5.32
N ASP A 177 21.82 -9.67 5.52
CA ASP A 177 22.21 -8.28 5.76
C ASP A 177 23.06 -8.12 7.04
N HIS A 178 22.87 -8.98 8.03
CA HIS A 178 23.67 -8.95 9.26
C HIS A 178 25.11 -9.48 9.07
N TYR A 179 25.34 -10.34 8.06
CA TYR A 179 26.63 -11.00 7.83
C TYR A 179 27.44 -10.35 6.69
N ASP A 180 27.05 -9.17 6.20
CA ASP A 180 27.71 -8.44 5.11
C ASP A 180 28.08 -9.34 3.91
N THR A 181 27.17 -10.24 3.55
CA THR A 181 27.47 -11.23 2.50
C THR A 181 27.62 -10.53 1.15
N SER A 182 28.56 -11.00 0.31
CA SER A 182 28.73 -10.47 -1.05
C SER A 182 27.62 -10.90 -2.02
N PHE A 183 26.69 -11.77 -1.60
CA PHE A 183 25.57 -12.19 -2.42
C PHE A 183 24.47 -11.13 -2.38
N ASP A 184 24.23 -10.47 -3.51
CA ASP A 184 23.13 -9.52 -3.66
C ASP A 184 21.85 -10.24 -4.10
N PHE A 185 21.00 -10.59 -3.12
CA PHE A 185 19.70 -11.21 -3.36
C PHE A 185 18.55 -10.20 -3.53
N SER A 186 18.85 -8.89 -3.60
CA SER A 186 17.82 -7.83 -3.74
C SER A 186 17.00 -8.01 -5.03
N TYR A 187 17.61 -8.52 -6.11
CA TYR A 187 16.94 -8.78 -7.39
C TYR A 187 15.80 -9.80 -7.29
N PHE A 188 15.88 -10.74 -6.35
CA PHE A 188 14.93 -11.84 -6.21
C PHE A 188 14.03 -11.72 -4.99
N SER A 189 14.36 -10.85 -4.02
CA SER A 189 13.59 -10.64 -2.77
C SER A 189 12.61 -9.46 -2.84
N GLY A 190 12.55 -8.72 -3.95
CA GLY A 190 11.69 -7.55 -4.10
C GLY A 190 10.19 -7.82 -4.36
N TYR A 191 9.44 -6.74 -4.59
CA TYR A 191 7.98 -6.74 -4.77
C TYR A 191 7.47 -7.47 -6.03
N LEU A 192 8.36 -7.87 -6.95
CA LEU A 192 7.99 -8.69 -8.10
C LEU A 192 7.36 -10.01 -7.66
N GLY A 193 7.76 -10.55 -6.51
CA GLY A 193 7.16 -11.76 -5.96
C GLY A 193 5.69 -11.62 -5.60
N TYR A 194 5.26 -10.48 -5.04
CA TYR A 194 3.83 -10.21 -4.80
C TYR A 194 3.04 -10.12 -6.11
N LEU A 195 3.62 -9.52 -7.14
CA LEU A 195 2.99 -9.43 -8.47
C LEU A 195 2.76 -10.83 -9.04
N ILE A 196 3.78 -11.69 -9.00
CA ILE A 196 3.73 -13.06 -9.52
C ILE A 196 2.81 -13.94 -8.66
N LEU A 197 2.86 -13.80 -7.33
CA LEU A 197 1.96 -14.49 -6.41
C LEU A 197 0.50 -14.17 -6.69
N GLY A 198 0.16 -12.90 -6.89
CA GLY A 198 -1.18 -12.49 -7.27
C GLY A 198 -1.62 -13.12 -8.59
N ASN A 199 -0.76 -13.13 -9.61
CA ASN A 199 -1.06 -13.79 -10.89
C ASN A 199 -1.26 -15.30 -10.74
N TYR A 200 -0.40 -15.98 -9.97
CA TYR A 200 -0.50 -17.41 -9.69
C TYR A 200 -1.80 -17.76 -8.98
N LEU A 201 -2.09 -17.07 -7.87
CA LEU A 201 -3.29 -17.31 -7.08
C LEU A 201 -4.56 -16.99 -7.87
N PHE A 202 -4.53 -16.00 -8.76
CA PHE A 202 -5.66 -15.71 -9.63
C PHE A 202 -6.00 -16.90 -10.56
N LYS A 203 -4.99 -17.54 -11.14
CA LYS A 203 -5.13 -18.70 -12.05
C LYS A 203 -5.39 -20.02 -11.32
N ALA A 204 -4.96 -20.15 -10.07
CA ALA A 204 -5.09 -21.37 -9.30
C ALA A 204 -6.58 -21.70 -9.01
N PRO A 205 -7.07 -22.92 -9.35
CA PRO A 205 -8.44 -23.33 -9.04
C PRO A 205 -8.63 -23.79 -7.59
N ARG A 206 -7.52 -24.00 -6.86
CA ARG A 206 -7.55 -24.53 -5.49
C ARG A 206 -8.15 -23.52 -4.51
N LYS A 207 -9.14 -23.98 -3.74
CA LYS A 207 -9.68 -23.25 -2.60
C LYS A 207 -9.08 -23.80 -1.31
N ILE A 208 -8.67 -22.88 -0.43
CA ILE A 208 -8.30 -23.20 0.96
C ILE A 208 -9.50 -22.88 1.82
N ASN A 209 -9.77 -23.73 2.82
CA ASN A 209 -10.86 -23.50 3.77
C ASN A 209 -10.68 -22.14 4.49
N GLY A 210 -11.73 -21.32 4.49
CA GLY A 210 -11.72 -19.98 5.10
C GLY A 210 -11.33 -19.96 6.57
N VAL A 211 -11.65 -21.01 7.35
CA VAL A 211 -11.25 -21.11 8.77
C VAL A 211 -9.73 -21.11 8.91
N TRP A 212 -9.02 -21.90 8.08
CA TRP A 212 -7.55 -21.93 8.11
C TRP A 212 -6.94 -20.61 7.67
N LEU A 213 -7.54 -19.92 6.70
CA LEU A 213 -7.09 -18.58 6.30
C LEU A 213 -7.21 -17.57 7.45
N ILE A 214 -8.30 -17.62 8.22
CA ILE A 214 -8.48 -16.77 9.40
C ILE A 214 -7.46 -17.11 10.49
N VAL A 215 -7.24 -18.39 10.77
CA VAL A 215 -6.27 -18.84 11.79
C VAL A 215 -4.85 -18.40 11.42
N PHE A 216 -4.42 -18.62 10.18
CA PHE A 216 -3.08 -18.22 9.75
C PHE A 216 -2.91 -16.70 9.69
N PHE A 217 -3.96 -15.96 9.26
CA PHE A 217 -3.95 -14.51 9.33
C PHE A 217 -3.80 -14.02 10.77
N ALA A 218 -4.61 -14.54 11.70
CA ALA A 218 -4.57 -14.15 13.10
C ALA A 218 -3.22 -14.48 13.74
N ALA A 219 -2.64 -15.65 13.44
CA ALA A 219 -1.31 -16.02 13.92
C ALA A 219 -0.22 -15.07 13.42
N ALA A 220 -0.19 -14.77 12.11
CA ALA A 220 0.78 -13.85 11.51
C ALA A 220 0.63 -12.43 12.07
N PHE A 221 -0.61 -11.95 12.16
CA PHE A 221 -0.95 -10.67 12.74
C PHE A 221 -0.49 -10.55 14.21
N LEU A 222 -0.87 -11.50 15.05
CA LEU A 222 -0.52 -11.49 16.48
C LEU A 222 1.00 -11.59 16.65
N TYR A 223 1.68 -12.40 15.84
CA TYR A 223 3.13 -12.46 15.84
C TYR A 223 3.74 -11.09 15.52
N THR A 224 3.33 -10.44 14.43
CA THR A 224 3.83 -9.09 14.07
C THR A 224 3.54 -8.08 15.19
N ALA A 225 2.30 -8.00 15.67
CA ALA A 225 1.91 -7.03 16.70
C ALA A 225 2.68 -7.21 18.01
N LEU A 226 2.75 -8.44 18.51
CA LEU A 226 3.44 -8.73 19.77
C LEU A 226 4.96 -8.53 19.64
N ARG A 227 5.57 -9.00 18.54
CA ARG A 227 7.02 -8.82 18.31
C ARG A 227 7.40 -7.36 18.19
N THR A 228 6.66 -6.57 17.40
CA THR A 228 6.87 -5.12 17.29
C THR A 228 6.69 -4.42 18.62
N TYR A 229 5.65 -4.76 19.40
CA TYR A 229 5.46 -4.16 20.71
C TYR A 229 6.63 -4.47 21.66
N PHE A 230 6.98 -5.74 21.85
CA PHE A 230 8.01 -6.12 22.81
C PHE A 230 9.40 -5.60 22.45
N ILE A 231 9.79 -5.66 21.17
CA ILE A 231 11.10 -5.13 20.74
C ILE A 231 11.17 -3.61 20.94
N SER A 232 10.10 -2.89 20.63
CA SER A 232 10.01 -1.44 20.81
C SER A 232 10.06 -1.04 22.29
N ILE A 233 9.35 -1.78 23.16
CA ILE A 233 9.42 -1.54 24.61
C ILE A 233 10.83 -1.80 25.14
N SER A 234 11.51 -2.87 24.68
CA SER A 234 12.86 -3.18 25.14
C SER A 234 13.92 -2.19 24.63
N GLY A 235 13.76 -1.69 23.40
CA GLY A 235 14.67 -0.71 22.80
C GLY A 235 14.37 0.73 23.21
N ASN A 236 13.22 0.98 23.85
CA ASN A 236 12.72 2.32 24.16
C ASN A 236 12.57 3.24 22.93
N GLU A 237 12.25 2.64 21.78
CA GLU A 237 12.05 3.31 20.51
C GLU A 237 11.00 2.55 19.70
N ASN A 238 10.30 3.22 18.77
CA ASN A 238 9.38 2.53 17.86
C ASN A 238 10.20 1.73 16.81
N ASN A 239 10.11 0.40 16.85
CA ASN A 239 10.82 -0.50 15.95
C ASN A 239 9.85 -1.35 15.11
N GLU A 240 9.75 -1.03 13.82
CA GLU A 240 8.77 -1.59 12.89
C GLU A 240 9.30 -2.76 12.03
N VAL A 241 10.44 -3.37 12.39
CA VAL A 241 11.09 -4.42 11.56
C VAL A 241 10.14 -5.58 11.19
N PHE A 242 9.28 -6.01 12.11
CA PHE A 242 8.33 -7.11 11.86
C PHE A 242 7.11 -6.72 11.02
N MET A 243 6.98 -5.42 10.72
CA MET A 243 5.91 -4.83 9.91
C MET A 243 6.38 -4.50 8.49
N ASP A 244 7.60 -4.88 8.11
CA ASP A 244 8.10 -4.66 6.76
C ASP A 244 7.26 -5.42 5.72
N ASN A 245 6.99 -4.77 4.58
CA ASN A 245 6.14 -5.33 3.53
C ASN A 245 6.76 -6.57 2.87
N LEU A 246 8.08 -6.71 2.89
CA LEU A 246 8.84 -7.88 2.42
C LEU A 246 9.19 -8.84 3.57
N SER A 247 8.50 -8.75 4.70
CA SER A 247 8.59 -9.78 5.75
C SER A 247 7.66 -10.97 5.49
N LEU A 248 8.06 -12.14 6.00
CA LEU A 248 7.27 -13.37 5.86
C LEU A 248 5.87 -13.27 6.50
N ASN A 249 5.76 -12.52 7.60
CA ASN A 249 4.48 -12.35 8.31
C ASN A 249 3.50 -11.53 7.47
N VAL A 250 3.98 -10.42 6.90
CA VAL A 250 3.15 -9.57 6.03
C VAL A 250 2.77 -10.29 4.75
N LEU A 251 3.68 -11.10 4.19
CA LEU A 251 3.36 -12.01 3.08
C LEU A 251 2.22 -12.97 3.45
N LEU A 252 2.31 -13.64 4.60
CA LEU A 252 1.29 -14.59 5.03
C LEU A 252 -0.06 -13.90 5.24
N MET A 253 -0.08 -12.70 5.81
CA MET A 253 -1.30 -11.89 5.97
C MET A 253 -1.90 -11.51 4.60
N ALA A 254 -1.09 -11.05 3.65
CA ALA A 254 -1.53 -10.69 2.31
C ALA A 254 -2.07 -11.90 1.53
N PHE A 255 -1.38 -13.05 1.62
CA PHE A 255 -1.83 -14.32 1.06
C PHE A 255 -3.20 -14.73 1.61
N CYS A 256 -3.38 -14.69 2.93
CA CYS A 256 -4.63 -15.06 3.58
C CYS A 256 -5.77 -14.13 3.17
N MET A 257 -5.56 -12.81 3.20
CA MET A 257 -6.58 -11.83 2.84
C MET A 257 -6.96 -11.92 1.36
N TYR A 258 -5.99 -12.09 0.47
CA TYR A 258 -6.27 -12.26 -0.96
C TYR A 258 -7.16 -13.48 -1.21
N LEU A 259 -6.83 -14.64 -0.64
CA LEU A 259 -7.63 -15.86 -0.81
C LEU A 259 -8.98 -15.80 -0.09
N PHE A 260 -9.05 -15.15 1.07
CA PHE A 260 -10.29 -14.99 1.83
C PHE A 260 -11.34 -14.24 1.02
N PHE A 261 -10.95 -13.17 0.32
CA PHE A 261 -11.85 -12.46 -0.58
C PHE A 261 -12.11 -13.24 -1.87
N LYS A 262 -11.09 -13.87 -2.47
CA LYS A 262 -11.25 -14.63 -3.72
C LYS A 262 -12.19 -15.84 -3.58
N ASN A 263 -12.15 -16.56 -2.45
CA ASN A 263 -12.83 -17.85 -2.30
C ASN A 263 -14.34 -17.73 -2.08
N GLU A 264 -14.78 -16.60 -1.52
CA GLU A 264 -16.14 -16.38 -1.03
C GLU A 264 -16.83 -15.24 -1.78
N GLN A 265 -18.14 -15.39 -1.98
CA GLN A 265 -18.98 -14.27 -2.42
C GLN A 265 -19.80 -13.79 -1.22
N TYR A 266 -19.44 -12.63 -0.70
CA TYR A 266 -20.14 -12.06 0.44
C TYR A 266 -21.40 -11.34 -0.01
N PHE A 267 -22.53 -11.66 0.63
CA PHE A 267 -23.73 -10.86 0.46
C PHE A 267 -23.53 -9.49 1.13
N VAL A 268 -23.50 -8.44 0.32
CA VAL A 268 -23.35 -7.06 0.78
C VAL A 268 -24.65 -6.31 0.55
N ARG A 269 -25.16 -5.64 1.59
CA ARG A 269 -26.37 -4.81 1.47
C ARG A 269 -26.22 -3.76 0.35
N PRO A 270 -27.28 -3.41 -0.39
CA PRO A 270 -27.18 -2.52 -1.56
C PRO A 270 -26.54 -1.15 -1.27
N LEU A 271 -26.83 -0.56 -0.11
CA LEU A 271 -26.23 0.72 0.29
C LEU A 271 -24.73 0.59 0.54
N LEU A 272 -24.32 -0.45 1.27
CA LEU A 272 -22.91 -0.71 1.55
C LEU A 272 -22.15 -1.05 0.26
N ARG A 273 -22.79 -1.76 -0.68
CA ARG A 273 -22.20 -2.04 -2.00
C ARG A 273 -21.86 -0.76 -2.75
N LYS A 274 -22.75 0.23 -2.76
CA LYS A 274 -22.49 1.54 -3.38
C LYS A 274 -21.29 2.24 -2.74
N VAL A 275 -21.15 2.19 -1.42
CA VAL A 275 -19.99 2.78 -0.72
C VAL A 275 -18.69 2.06 -1.08
N ILE A 276 -18.69 0.72 -1.08
CA ILE A 276 -17.52 -0.09 -1.45
C ILE A 276 -17.10 0.19 -2.90
N ASP A 277 -18.05 0.20 -3.84
CA ASP A 277 -17.76 0.47 -5.24
C ASP A 277 -17.24 1.90 -5.44
N LEU A 278 -17.76 2.88 -4.71
CA LEU A 278 -17.27 4.26 -4.72
C LEU A 278 -15.82 4.36 -4.23
N ILE A 279 -15.49 3.72 -3.10
CA ILE A 279 -14.11 3.70 -2.57
C ILE A 279 -13.19 2.98 -3.56
N CYS A 280 -13.62 1.84 -4.11
CA CYS A 280 -12.85 1.07 -5.09
C CYS A 280 -12.58 1.87 -6.37
N GLU A 281 -13.55 2.62 -6.88
CA GLU A 281 -13.40 3.44 -8.09
C GLU A 281 -12.40 4.60 -7.88
N HIS A 282 -12.38 5.17 -6.67
CA HIS A 282 -11.54 6.32 -6.33
C HIS A 282 -10.29 5.94 -5.50
N SER A 283 -9.96 4.65 -5.40
CA SER A 283 -8.93 4.15 -4.48
C SER A 283 -7.56 4.82 -4.68
N TYR A 284 -7.17 5.06 -5.93
CA TYR A 284 -5.87 5.66 -6.24
C TYR A 284 -5.82 7.15 -5.85
N GLY A 285 -6.86 7.93 -6.16
CA GLY A 285 -6.94 9.32 -5.72
C GLY A 285 -7.06 9.46 -4.20
N ILE A 286 -7.82 8.58 -3.54
CA ILE A 286 -7.89 8.52 -2.07
C ILE A 286 -6.50 8.26 -1.50
N TYR A 287 -5.78 7.28 -2.06
CA TYR A 287 -4.40 6.98 -1.69
C TYR A 287 -3.46 8.19 -1.91
N LEU A 288 -3.61 8.98 -2.96
CA LEU A 288 -2.73 10.15 -3.15
C LEU A 288 -3.06 11.31 -2.20
N SER A 289 -4.33 11.46 -1.82
CA SER A 289 -4.80 12.64 -1.08
C SER A 289 -4.85 12.47 0.44
N HIS A 290 -4.92 11.23 0.96
CA HIS A 290 -5.24 11.00 2.38
C HIS A 290 -4.24 11.58 3.37
N LEU A 291 -2.93 11.59 3.08
CA LEU A 291 -1.94 12.19 3.97
C LEU A 291 -2.11 13.70 4.09
N LEU A 292 -2.55 14.40 3.04
CA LEU A 292 -2.89 15.82 3.12
C LEU A 292 -4.00 16.04 4.16
N ILE A 293 -5.07 15.25 4.10
CA ILE A 293 -6.20 15.34 5.03
C ILE A 293 -5.77 14.99 6.46
N LEU A 294 -4.94 13.95 6.63
CA LEU A 294 -4.40 13.58 7.93
C LEU A 294 -3.55 14.68 8.56
N ASN A 295 -2.69 15.33 7.78
CA ASN A 295 -1.88 16.44 8.28
C ASN A 295 -2.74 17.65 8.65
N ILE A 296 -3.78 17.95 7.87
CA ILE A 296 -4.75 19.01 8.22
C ILE A 296 -5.41 18.69 9.57
N PHE A 297 -5.84 17.45 9.80
CA PHE A 297 -6.38 17.06 11.11
C PHE A 297 -5.39 17.25 12.25
N LEU A 298 -4.13 16.84 12.06
CA LEU A 298 -3.08 17.05 13.05
C LEU A 298 -2.84 18.54 13.33
N TRP A 299 -2.84 19.40 12.31
CA TRP A 299 -2.68 20.86 12.48
C TRP A 299 -3.87 21.51 13.19
N CYS A 300 -5.09 21.01 12.96
CA CYS A 300 -6.28 21.43 13.70
C CYS A 300 -6.33 20.86 15.13
N GLY A 301 -5.31 20.11 15.56
CA GLY A 301 -5.24 19.45 16.86
C GLY A 301 -6.06 18.16 16.95
N LEU A 302 -6.79 17.75 15.91
CA LEU A 302 -7.60 16.52 15.90
C LEU A 302 -6.70 15.28 15.88
N SER A 303 -6.24 14.88 17.07
CA SER A 303 -5.28 13.80 17.29
C SER A 303 -5.65 12.95 18.52
N PHE A 304 -4.87 11.90 18.80
CA PHE A 304 -5.00 11.05 19.99
C PHE A 304 -4.82 11.82 21.32
N VAL A 305 -4.43 13.10 21.29
CA VAL A 305 -4.36 13.98 22.46
C VAL A 305 -5.74 14.15 23.12
N PHE A 306 -6.82 14.13 22.33
CA PHE A 306 -8.17 14.38 22.82
C PHE A 306 -8.97 13.11 23.13
N ILE A 307 -8.65 11.99 22.46
CA ILE A 307 -9.41 10.73 22.54
C ILE A 307 -8.44 9.56 22.49
N HIS A 308 -8.68 8.54 23.32
CA HIS A 308 -7.89 7.29 23.32
C HIS A 308 -7.75 6.70 21.90
N PRO A 309 -6.57 6.20 21.48
CA PRO A 309 -6.31 5.67 20.13
C PRO A 309 -7.31 4.63 19.64
N LEU A 310 -7.87 3.84 20.55
CA LEU A 310 -8.91 2.85 20.26
C LEU A 310 -10.13 3.45 19.53
N LEU A 311 -10.50 4.69 19.86
CA LEU A 311 -11.60 5.41 19.23
C LEU A 311 -11.09 6.41 18.19
N SER A 312 -9.98 7.10 18.46
CA SER A 312 -9.48 8.12 17.52
C SER A 312 -9.04 7.51 16.19
N ILE A 313 -8.42 6.32 16.18
CA ILE A 313 -7.94 5.67 14.95
C ILE A 313 -9.11 5.38 14.00
N PRO A 314 -10.19 4.66 14.41
CA PRO A 314 -11.35 4.47 13.54
C PRO A 314 -12.03 5.77 13.11
N ILE A 315 -12.24 6.72 14.03
CA ILE A 315 -12.95 7.97 13.73
C ILE A 315 -12.19 8.79 12.68
N ILE A 316 -10.90 9.03 12.90
CA ILE A 316 -10.05 9.78 11.98
C ILE A 316 -9.96 9.04 10.64
N THR A 317 -9.83 7.71 10.66
CA THR A 317 -9.82 6.89 9.43
C THR A 317 -11.07 7.14 8.58
N PHE A 318 -12.27 6.99 9.15
CA PHE A 318 -13.51 7.15 8.40
C PHE A 318 -13.73 8.59 7.95
N ALA A 319 -13.34 9.57 8.77
CA ALA A 319 -13.35 10.98 8.39
C ALA A 319 -12.41 11.24 7.21
N THR A 320 -11.18 10.74 7.24
CA THR A 320 -10.20 10.85 6.16
C THR A 320 -10.69 10.17 4.89
N VAL A 321 -11.20 8.93 4.96
CA VAL A 321 -11.77 8.23 3.79
C VAL A 321 -12.91 9.06 3.19
N GLY A 322 -13.82 9.58 4.01
CA GLY A 322 -14.96 10.37 3.55
C GLY A 322 -14.56 11.67 2.88
N ILE A 323 -13.65 12.43 3.50
CA ILE A 323 -13.18 13.72 2.96
C ILE A 323 -12.34 13.50 1.70
N SER A 324 -11.39 12.56 1.71
CA SER A 324 -10.60 12.21 0.52
C SER A 324 -11.48 11.74 -0.62
N CYS A 325 -12.46 10.86 -0.37
CA CYS A 325 -13.38 10.40 -1.40
C CYS A 325 -14.19 11.57 -1.98
N THR A 326 -14.72 12.45 -1.12
CA THR A 326 -15.46 13.64 -1.54
C THR A 326 -14.59 14.57 -2.39
N LEU A 327 -13.36 14.84 -1.95
CA LEU A 327 -12.39 15.67 -2.66
C LEU A 327 -12.12 15.11 -4.07
N ILE A 328 -11.85 13.82 -4.20
CA ILE A 328 -11.58 13.19 -5.49
C ILE A 328 -12.80 13.19 -6.40
N VAL A 329 -14.00 12.94 -5.86
CA VAL A 329 -15.25 13.01 -6.62
C VAL A 329 -15.48 14.43 -7.16
N LEU A 330 -15.25 15.46 -6.34
CA LEU A 330 -15.37 16.86 -6.76
C LEU A 330 -14.33 17.22 -7.82
N MET A 331 -13.08 16.81 -7.65
CA MET A 331 -12.02 17.03 -8.66
C MET A 331 -12.37 16.37 -10.00
N LYS A 332 -12.95 15.16 -9.99
CA LYS A 332 -13.37 14.45 -11.21
C LYS A 332 -14.53 15.13 -11.96
N LYS A 333 -15.31 16.00 -11.28
CA LYS A 333 -16.35 16.83 -11.94
C LYS A 333 -15.77 18.02 -12.70
N ILE A 334 -14.54 18.43 -12.40
CA ILE A 334 -13.88 19.58 -13.04
C ILE A 334 -13.11 19.10 -14.28
N PRO A 335 -13.48 19.50 -15.52
CA PRO A 335 -12.90 18.96 -16.74
C PRO A 335 -11.38 19.08 -16.86
N LEU A 336 -10.82 20.16 -16.29
CA LEU A 336 -9.39 20.49 -16.34
C LEU A 336 -8.53 19.59 -15.44
N VAL A 337 -9.05 19.16 -14.28
CA VAL A 337 -8.28 18.41 -13.27
C VAL A 337 -8.73 16.95 -13.11
N LYS A 338 -9.76 16.52 -13.85
CA LYS A 338 -10.28 15.13 -13.76
C LYS A 338 -9.22 14.05 -13.99
N SER A 339 -8.25 14.30 -14.88
CA SER A 339 -7.15 13.37 -15.16
C SER A 339 -6.03 13.41 -14.12
N LEU A 340 -6.04 14.41 -13.24
CA LEU A 340 -5.05 14.62 -12.19
C LEU A 340 -5.49 14.04 -10.85
N ALA A 341 -6.81 13.83 -10.67
CA ALA A 341 -7.39 13.36 -9.42
C ALA A 341 -6.93 11.94 -9.02
N GLY A 342 -6.62 11.08 -10.01
CA GLY A 342 -6.31 9.66 -9.80
C GLY A 342 -7.43 8.72 -10.23
#